data_AF-A0A965J0U2-F1
#
_entry.id   AF-A0A965J0U2-F1
#
_cell.length_a   1.000
_cell.length_b   1.000
_cell.length_c   1.000
_cell.angle_alpha   90.00
_cell.angle_beta   90.00
_cell.angle_gamma   90.00
#
_symmetry.space_group_name_H-M   'P 1'
#
loop_
_entity.id
_entity.type
_entity.pdbx_description
1 polymer ?
#
loop_
_entity_poly.entity_id
_entity_poly.type
_entity_poly.pdbx_seq_one_letter_code
_entity_poly.pdbx_strand_id
1 'polypeptide(L)'
;MDTTDPIVRFNDAGNCNHCSEYLNVRALHSYKGEETDLQFKALINEIKSGNKGRQYDCVVGLSGGIDSSYVAYIAKKNGLRVLGVHMDNGWNSEEAVQNIRNIAQILGIDYESYVLDWEEFKEIQLAFLKASVPEADTPTDIAILSCLHKAAHKYGAKYIISGGNFATEGILPKHWHYNAKDLTYFKHIHKTFGKGKMKTFPTFGFRSEMYYKMVKKIKMVYLLNYVPYNKMEAISLLEKELNWKNYGGKHYESKYTGFIQSYYLFKKFNNI
;
A
#
# COMPACT_ATOMS: atom_id res chain seq x y z
N MET A 1 3.03 -10.30 -19.86
CA MET A 1 1.85 -11.13 -19.59
C MET A 1 1.79 -12.16 -20.69
N ASP A 2 1.69 -13.43 -20.33
CA ASP A 2 1.65 -14.57 -21.26
C ASP A 2 0.45 -15.46 -20.89
N THR A 3 0.34 -16.62 -21.53
CA THR A 3 -0.78 -17.56 -21.36
C THR A 3 -0.82 -18.28 -20.01
N THR A 4 0.07 -17.96 -19.06
CA THR A 4 -0.03 -18.43 -17.67
C THR A 4 -1.22 -17.79 -16.92
N ASP A 5 -1.70 -16.64 -17.41
CA ASP A 5 -2.97 -16.05 -17.03
C ASP A 5 -4.13 -16.75 -17.78
N PRO A 6 -4.97 -17.59 -17.11
CA PRO A 6 -6.09 -18.30 -17.74
C PRO A 6 -7.17 -17.40 -18.36
N ILE A 7 -7.16 -16.09 -18.06
CA ILE A 7 -8.13 -15.12 -18.55
C ILE A 7 -7.50 -14.20 -19.61
N VAL A 8 -6.19 -14.30 -19.86
CA VAL A 8 -5.54 -13.51 -20.91
C VAL A 8 -6.11 -13.89 -22.27
N ARG A 9 -6.51 -12.88 -23.03
CA ARG A 9 -6.98 -13.02 -24.41
C ARG A 9 -6.24 -12.02 -25.26
N PHE A 10 -5.70 -12.47 -26.37
CA PHE A 10 -5.09 -11.61 -27.37
C PHE A 10 -6.09 -11.44 -28.51
N ASN A 11 -6.25 -10.21 -29.00
CA ASN A 11 -6.99 -9.99 -30.26
C ASN A 11 -6.10 -10.28 -31.47
N ASP A 12 -6.68 -10.24 -32.67
CA ASP A 12 -5.98 -10.54 -33.94
C ASP A 12 -4.78 -9.62 -34.23
N ALA A 13 -4.70 -8.47 -33.55
CA ALA A 13 -3.58 -7.54 -33.61
C ALA A 13 -2.50 -7.80 -32.53
N GLY A 14 -2.63 -8.88 -31.75
CA GLY A 14 -1.70 -9.26 -30.69
C GLY A 14 -1.86 -8.46 -29.39
N ASN A 15 -2.93 -7.68 -29.23
CA ASN A 15 -3.16 -6.90 -28.00
C ASN A 15 -3.85 -7.75 -26.93
N CYS A 16 -3.25 -7.85 -25.75
CA CYS A 16 -3.82 -8.51 -24.59
C CYS A 16 -5.01 -7.72 -23.99
N ASN A 17 -6.03 -8.43 -23.53
CA ASN A 17 -7.21 -7.88 -22.85
C ASN A 17 -6.86 -7.11 -21.57
N HIS A 18 -5.89 -7.55 -20.76
CA HIS A 18 -5.40 -6.80 -19.60
C HIS A 18 -4.62 -5.54 -19.99
N CYS A 19 -3.82 -5.60 -21.07
CA CYS A 19 -3.19 -4.40 -21.63
C CYS A 19 -4.25 -3.42 -22.16
N SER A 20 -5.32 -3.95 -22.75
CA SER A 20 -6.44 -3.14 -23.27
C SER A 20 -7.27 -2.53 -22.14
N GLU A 21 -7.54 -3.25 -21.03
CA GLU A 21 -8.15 -2.69 -19.82
C GLU A 21 -7.26 -1.58 -19.24
N TYR A 22 -5.95 -1.84 -19.17
CA TYR A 22 -4.99 -0.84 -18.69
C TYR A 22 -5.04 0.43 -19.56
N LEU A 23 -4.90 0.31 -20.88
CA LEU A 23 -4.88 1.44 -21.80
C LEU A 23 -6.23 2.17 -21.88
N ASN A 24 -7.35 1.45 -21.90
CA ASN A 24 -8.67 2.04 -22.13
C ASN A 24 -9.39 2.48 -20.85
N VAL A 25 -8.95 2.03 -19.67
CA VAL A 25 -9.64 2.34 -18.40
C VAL A 25 -8.68 2.93 -17.38
N ARG A 26 -7.54 2.27 -17.10
CA ARG A 26 -6.65 2.69 -16.01
C ARG A 26 -5.73 3.85 -16.42
N ALA A 27 -5.25 3.87 -17.66
CA ALA A 27 -4.46 4.97 -18.22
C ALA A 27 -5.28 6.26 -18.38
N LEU A 28 -6.62 6.16 -18.50
CA LEU A 28 -7.50 7.32 -18.45
C LEU A 28 -7.54 8.01 -17.07
N HIS A 29 -7.09 7.33 -16.02
CA HIS A 29 -6.92 7.87 -14.67
C HIS A 29 -5.46 8.24 -14.35
N SER A 30 -4.55 8.10 -15.32
CA SER A 30 -3.18 8.58 -15.20
C SER A 30 -3.10 10.10 -15.40
N TYR A 31 -1.95 10.68 -15.06
CA TYR A 31 -1.67 12.10 -15.19
C TYR A 31 -1.83 12.62 -16.64
N LYS A 32 -2.58 13.73 -16.81
CA LYS A 32 -2.93 14.36 -18.10
C LYS A 32 -2.44 15.81 -18.22
N GLY A 33 -1.35 16.16 -17.54
CA GLY A 33 -0.83 17.52 -17.56
C GLY A 33 -1.71 18.48 -16.74
N GLU A 34 -1.99 19.66 -17.30
CA GLU A 34 -2.59 20.78 -16.58
C GLU A 34 -3.95 20.45 -15.93
N GLU A 35 -4.79 19.62 -16.56
CA GLU A 35 -6.05 19.18 -15.97
C GLU A 35 -5.82 18.45 -14.64
N THR A 36 -4.87 17.52 -14.62
CA THR A 36 -4.53 16.76 -13.42
C THR A 36 -3.84 17.64 -12.38
N ASP A 37 -3.04 18.62 -12.79
CA ASP A 37 -2.45 19.61 -11.87
C ASP A 37 -3.52 20.44 -11.15
N LEU A 38 -4.59 20.82 -11.85
CA LEU A 38 -5.74 21.52 -11.24
C LEU A 38 -6.48 20.61 -10.26
N GLN A 39 -6.70 19.34 -10.62
CA GLN A 39 -7.31 18.34 -9.73
C GLN A 39 -6.46 18.11 -8.48
N PHE A 40 -5.12 18.03 -8.64
CA PHE A 40 -4.18 17.90 -7.54
C PHE A 40 -4.26 19.10 -6.58
N LYS A 41 -4.21 20.33 -7.11
CA LYS A 41 -4.36 21.55 -6.30
C LYS A 41 -5.70 21.58 -5.55
N ALA A 42 -6.79 21.23 -6.23
CA ALA A 42 -8.11 21.15 -5.61
C ALA A 42 -8.16 20.11 -4.50
N LEU A 43 -7.59 18.93 -4.71
CA LEU A 43 -7.49 17.85 -3.73
C LEU A 43 -6.67 18.27 -2.49
N ILE A 44 -5.51 18.90 -2.67
CA ILE A 44 -4.71 19.41 -1.56
C ILE A 44 -5.50 20.44 -0.74
N ASN A 45 -6.23 21.35 -1.41
CA ASN A 45 -7.07 22.33 -0.73
C ASN A 45 -8.27 21.69 -0.01
N GLU A 46 -8.88 20.64 -0.59
CA GLU A 46 -9.92 19.84 0.07
C GLU A 46 -9.39 19.19 1.34
N ILE A 47 -8.21 18.56 1.27
CA ILE A 47 -7.58 17.88 2.41
C ILE A 47 -7.30 18.88 3.55
N LYS A 48 -6.74 20.06 3.23
CA LYS A 48 -6.47 21.12 4.22
C LYS A 48 -7.75 21.67 4.84
N SER A 49 -8.73 22.02 4.00
CA SER A 49 -9.99 22.62 4.48
C SER A 49 -10.82 21.63 5.32
N GLY A 50 -10.89 20.37 4.91
CA GLY A 50 -11.60 19.28 5.61
C GLY A 50 -11.00 18.89 6.98
N ASN A 51 -9.80 19.37 7.29
CA ASN A 51 -9.11 19.13 8.56
C ASN A 51 -8.65 20.41 9.26
N LYS A 52 -9.24 21.57 8.92
CA LYS A 52 -8.97 22.83 9.60
C LYS A 52 -9.20 22.66 11.11
N GLY A 53 -8.23 23.08 11.91
CA GLY A 53 -8.27 22.97 13.38
C GLY A 53 -7.88 21.60 13.96
N ARG A 54 -7.63 20.57 13.14
CA ARG A 54 -7.04 19.30 13.62
C ARG A 54 -5.52 19.38 13.68
N GLN A 55 -4.87 18.44 14.35
CA GLN A 55 -3.41 18.36 14.37
C GLN A 55 -2.83 17.96 13.00
N TYR A 56 -3.45 16.98 12.35
CA TYR A 56 -3.03 16.45 11.05
C TYR A 56 -4.12 16.62 9.99
N ASP A 57 -3.69 16.88 8.76
CA ASP A 57 -4.54 16.91 7.58
C ASP A 57 -4.75 15.50 7.01
N CYS A 58 -3.72 14.66 7.10
CA CYS A 58 -3.75 13.30 6.58
C CYS A 58 -2.81 12.34 7.33
N VAL A 59 -3.10 11.06 7.19
CA VAL A 59 -2.20 9.95 7.53
C VAL A 59 -1.52 9.47 6.26
N VAL A 60 -0.21 9.21 6.31
CA VAL A 60 0.54 8.55 5.23
C VAL A 60 1.14 7.27 5.79
N GLY A 61 0.90 6.14 5.12
CA GLY A 61 1.60 4.90 5.44
C GLY A 61 3.05 4.97 4.99
N LEU A 62 4.01 4.79 5.91
CA LEU A 62 5.45 4.81 5.60
C LEU A 62 6.01 3.38 5.66
N SER A 63 6.41 2.82 4.51
CA SER A 63 7.07 1.51 4.45
C SER A 63 8.58 1.60 4.27
N GLY A 64 9.11 2.80 3.99
CA GLY A 64 10.50 2.99 3.55
C GLY A 64 10.70 2.70 2.05
N GLY A 65 9.64 2.20 1.39
CA GLY A 65 9.61 1.99 -0.05
C GLY A 65 9.44 3.28 -0.86
N ILE A 66 9.81 3.23 -2.14
CA ILE A 66 9.84 4.40 -3.05
C ILE A 66 8.49 5.13 -3.08
N ASP A 67 7.41 4.42 -3.35
CA ASP A 67 6.08 5.01 -3.57
C ASP A 67 5.59 5.75 -2.30
N SER A 68 5.70 5.11 -1.13
CA SER A 68 5.30 5.73 0.14
C SER A 68 6.17 6.94 0.52
N SER A 69 7.48 6.85 0.25
CA SER A 69 8.43 7.92 0.51
C SER A 69 8.15 9.14 -0.37
N TYR A 70 7.86 8.91 -1.65
CA TYR A 70 7.54 9.97 -2.59
C TYR A 70 6.19 10.63 -2.26
N VAL A 71 5.17 9.86 -1.88
CA VAL A 71 3.90 10.41 -1.39
C VAL A 71 4.11 11.30 -0.17
N ALA A 72 4.92 10.88 0.80
CA ALA A 72 5.22 11.68 1.99
C ALA A 72 5.91 12.99 1.61
N TYR A 73 6.89 12.94 0.70
CA TYR A 73 7.57 14.11 0.16
C TYR A 73 6.59 15.09 -0.49
N ILE A 74 5.75 14.62 -1.42
CA ILE A 74 4.78 15.46 -2.14
C ILE A 74 3.77 16.07 -1.17
N ALA A 75 3.24 15.29 -0.23
CA ALA A 75 2.30 15.79 0.77
C ALA A 75 2.89 16.94 1.60
N LYS A 76 4.13 16.76 2.10
CA LYS A 76 4.82 17.78 2.88
C LYS A 76 5.22 18.99 2.06
N LYS A 77 5.71 18.81 0.83
CA LYS A 77 6.08 19.90 -0.08
C LYS A 77 4.89 20.80 -0.40
N ASN A 78 3.68 20.24 -0.41
CA ASN A 78 2.43 20.95 -0.60
C ASN A 78 1.80 21.46 0.71
N GLY A 79 2.53 21.42 1.83
CA GLY A 79 2.15 22.01 3.10
C GLY A 79 1.04 21.25 3.84
N LEU A 80 0.86 19.96 3.59
CA LEU A 80 0.00 19.12 4.43
C LEU A 80 0.67 18.82 5.77
N ARG A 81 -0.11 18.81 6.85
CA ARG A 81 0.32 18.32 8.16
C ARG A 81 0.13 16.82 8.18
N VAL A 82 1.22 16.09 8.01
CA VAL A 82 1.23 14.64 7.83
C VAL A 82 1.53 13.94 9.16
N LEU A 83 0.72 12.94 9.50
CA LEU A 83 1.11 11.88 10.42
C LEU A 83 1.63 10.69 9.61
N GLY A 84 2.91 10.36 9.77
CA GLY A 84 3.51 9.15 9.23
C GLY A 84 3.14 7.96 10.12
N VAL A 85 2.61 6.90 9.53
CA VAL A 85 2.25 5.67 10.26
C VAL A 85 2.93 4.49 9.61
N HIS A 86 3.68 3.73 10.40
CA HIS A 86 4.30 2.48 9.96
C HIS A 86 3.63 1.31 10.66
N MET A 87 3.38 0.23 9.91
CA MET A 87 2.97 -1.05 10.47
C MET A 87 4.21 -1.93 10.46
N ASP A 88 4.73 -2.24 11.64
CA ASP A 88 5.92 -3.07 11.80
C ASP A 88 5.47 -4.50 12.11
N ASN A 89 5.73 -5.40 11.15
CA ASN A 89 5.43 -6.81 11.27
C ASN A 89 6.68 -7.68 11.48
N GLY A 90 7.83 -7.07 11.78
CA GLY A 90 9.10 -7.75 12.02
C GLY A 90 9.92 -8.08 10.76
N TRP A 91 9.44 -7.72 9.56
CA TRP A 91 10.09 -8.08 8.29
C TRP A 91 10.83 -6.95 7.58
N ASN A 92 10.93 -5.76 8.18
CA ASN A 92 11.59 -4.62 7.56
C ASN A 92 13.06 -4.92 7.21
N SER A 93 13.52 -4.44 6.06
CA SER A 93 14.96 -4.37 5.77
C SER A 93 15.62 -3.25 6.56
N GLU A 94 16.95 -3.30 6.70
CA GLU A 94 17.70 -2.24 7.39
C GLU A 94 17.58 -0.91 6.63
N GLU A 95 17.58 -0.97 5.30
CA GLU A 95 17.36 0.17 4.42
C GLU A 95 15.96 0.76 4.61
N ALA A 96 14.92 -0.08 4.73
CA ALA A 96 13.55 0.39 4.96
C ALA A 96 13.43 1.16 6.27
N VAL A 97 14.00 0.63 7.36
CA VAL A 97 14.04 1.31 8.67
C VAL A 97 14.78 2.64 8.58
N GLN A 98 15.94 2.65 7.92
CA GLN A 98 16.72 3.88 7.71
C GLN A 98 15.96 4.91 6.87
N ASN A 99 15.29 4.48 5.82
CA ASN A 99 14.50 5.33 4.94
C ASN A 99 13.33 5.95 5.69
N ILE A 100 12.55 5.17 6.44
CA ILE A 100 11.45 5.66 7.28
C ILE A 100 11.96 6.75 8.22
N ARG A 101 13.10 6.49 8.91
CA ARG A 101 13.72 7.46 9.81
C ARG A 101 14.11 8.75 9.09
N ASN A 102 14.79 8.65 7.95
CA ASN A 102 15.25 9.82 7.20
C ASN A 102 14.08 10.66 6.71
N ILE A 103 13.05 10.03 6.14
CA ILE A 103 11.83 10.69 5.66
C ILE A 103 11.16 11.44 6.81
N ALA A 104 10.95 10.77 7.95
CA ALA A 104 10.30 11.38 9.10
C ALA A 104 11.09 12.59 9.64
N GLN A 105 12.41 12.44 9.78
CA GLN A 105 13.28 13.48 10.33
C GLN A 105 13.45 14.67 9.39
N ILE A 106 13.81 14.43 8.11
CA ILE A 106 14.12 15.49 7.15
C ILE A 106 12.86 16.27 6.77
N LEU A 107 11.72 15.59 6.61
CA LEU A 107 10.47 16.28 6.30
C LEU A 107 9.76 16.86 7.52
N GLY A 108 10.24 16.58 8.75
CA GLY A 108 9.54 16.95 9.98
C GLY A 108 8.12 16.39 10.01
N ILE A 109 8.00 15.07 9.85
CA ILE A 109 6.76 14.31 9.95
C ILE A 109 6.72 13.64 11.32
N ASP A 110 5.63 13.87 12.06
CA ASP A 110 5.36 13.08 13.26
C ASP A 110 5.13 11.62 12.87
N TYR A 111 5.67 10.71 13.65
CA TYR A 111 5.74 9.30 13.31
C TYR A 111 5.14 8.42 14.41
N GLU A 112 4.25 7.50 14.04
CA GLU A 112 3.73 6.44 14.90
C GLU A 112 4.01 5.07 14.27
N SER A 113 4.62 4.17 15.03
CA SER A 113 4.79 2.76 14.63
C SER A 113 3.78 1.89 15.36
N TYR A 114 3.07 1.05 14.60
CA TYR A 114 2.21 -0.01 15.13
C TYR A 114 2.94 -1.33 14.98
N VAL A 115 3.57 -1.77 16.07
CA VAL A 115 4.31 -3.04 16.13
C VAL A 115 3.33 -4.18 16.38
N LEU A 116 3.29 -5.16 15.47
CA LEU A 116 2.49 -6.37 15.65
C LEU A 116 3.11 -7.28 16.71
N ASP A 117 2.27 -8.02 17.42
CA ASP A 117 2.75 -9.14 18.23
C ASP A 117 3.38 -10.19 17.31
N TRP A 118 4.69 -10.39 17.45
CA TRP A 118 5.46 -11.25 16.56
C TRP A 118 5.01 -12.72 16.63
N GLU A 119 4.69 -13.21 17.82
CA GLU A 119 4.28 -14.59 18.03
C GLU A 119 2.91 -14.86 17.39
N GLU A 120 1.99 -13.90 17.46
CA GLU A 120 0.70 -13.96 16.80
C GLU A 120 0.86 -13.83 15.28
N PHE A 121 1.63 -12.86 14.80
CA PHE A 121 1.77 -12.59 13.36
C PHE A 121 2.48 -13.72 12.61
N LYS A 122 3.56 -14.28 13.16
CA LYS A 122 4.28 -15.39 12.53
C LYS A 122 3.40 -16.64 12.38
N GLU A 123 2.52 -16.94 13.35
CA GLU A 123 1.61 -18.07 13.28
C GLU A 123 0.52 -17.86 12.22
N ILE A 124 0.04 -16.62 12.08
CA ILE A 124 -0.89 -16.25 11.00
C ILE A 124 -0.22 -16.42 9.64
N GLN A 125 1.00 -15.91 9.43
CA GLN A 125 1.72 -16.09 8.16
C GLN A 125 2.00 -17.55 7.86
N LEU A 126 2.41 -18.33 8.87
CA LEU A 126 2.63 -19.77 8.71
C LEU A 126 1.34 -20.49 8.29
N ALA A 127 0.18 -20.08 8.81
CA ALA A 127 -1.11 -20.63 8.39
C ALA A 127 -1.37 -20.40 6.89
N PHE A 128 -1.08 -19.20 6.38
CA PHE A 128 -1.21 -18.88 4.96
C PHE A 128 -0.22 -19.64 4.08
N LEU A 129 1.03 -19.79 4.52
CA LEU A 129 2.02 -20.61 3.81
C LEU A 129 1.60 -22.09 3.72
N LYS A 130 1.08 -22.65 4.82
CA LYS A 130 0.54 -24.03 4.89
C LYS A 130 -0.71 -24.21 4.05
N ALA A 131 -1.60 -23.21 4.03
CA ALA A 131 -2.80 -23.22 3.19
C ALA A 131 -2.45 -23.27 1.70
N SER A 132 -1.20 -22.96 1.34
CA SER A 132 -0.70 -23.14 -0.01
C SER A 132 -1.46 -22.29 -1.04
N VAL A 133 -1.73 -21.04 -0.67
CA VAL A 133 -2.49 -20.07 -1.47
C VAL A 133 -1.56 -18.98 -2.03
N PRO A 134 -1.83 -18.41 -3.22
CA PRO A 134 -1.01 -17.33 -3.78
C PRO A 134 -0.94 -16.10 -2.87
N GLU A 135 -2.00 -15.80 -2.12
CA GLU A 135 -2.11 -14.58 -1.32
C GLU A 135 -1.48 -14.71 0.07
N ALA A 136 -0.28 -15.31 0.14
CA ALA A 136 0.44 -15.57 1.38
C ALA A 136 0.83 -14.30 2.17
N ASP A 137 0.70 -13.12 1.55
CA ASP A 137 0.96 -11.82 2.17
C ASP A 137 -0.32 -11.06 2.60
N THR A 138 -1.50 -11.65 2.38
CA THR A 138 -2.80 -11.11 2.83
C THR A 138 -2.79 -10.64 4.30
N PRO A 139 -2.16 -11.35 5.26
CA PRO A 139 -2.08 -10.84 6.63
C PRO A 139 -1.43 -9.44 6.72
N THR A 140 -0.35 -9.20 5.98
CA THR A 140 0.32 -7.90 5.94
C THR A 140 -0.64 -6.81 5.44
N ASP A 141 -1.32 -7.05 4.32
CA ASP A 141 -2.25 -6.09 3.70
C ASP A 141 -3.40 -5.71 4.64
N ILE A 142 -3.98 -6.70 5.31
CA ILE A 142 -5.05 -6.50 6.30
C ILE A 142 -4.55 -5.62 7.45
N ALA A 143 -3.36 -5.91 7.97
CA ALA A 143 -2.79 -5.18 9.09
C ALA A 143 -2.49 -3.72 8.72
N ILE A 144 -1.91 -3.47 7.55
CA ILE A 144 -1.65 -2.10 7.05
C ILE A 144 -2.95 -1.30 7.02
N LEU A 145 -4.00 -1.84 6.38
CA LEU A 145 -5.28 -1.14 6.30
C LEU A 145 -5.86 -0.86 7.68
N SER A 146 -5.81 -1.82 8.61
CA SER A 146 -6.31 -1.59 9.96
C SER A 146 -5.52 -0.51 10.70
N CYS A 147 -4.19 -0.54 10.65
CA CYS A 147 -3.33 0.39 11.38
C CYS A 147 -3.54 1.83 10.90
N LEU A 148 -3.58 2.05 9.58
CA LEU A 148 -3.80 3.37 9.00
C LEU A 148 -5.16 3.95 9.38
N HIS A 149 -6.23 3.14 9.32
CA HIS A 149 -7.57 3.61 9.68
C HIS A 149 -7.74 3.85 11.19
N LYS A 150 -7.12 3.02 12.03
CA LYS A 150 -7.07 3.25 13.48
C LYS A 150 -6.37 4.56 13.81
N ALA A 151 -5.20 4.82 13.21
CA ALA A 151 -4.46 6.07 13.42
C ALA A 151 -5.24 7.28 12.90
N ALA A 152 -5.77 7.22 11.68
CA ALA A 152 -6.60 8.30 11.12
C ALA A 152 -7.81 8.61 12.02
N HIS A 153 -8.47 7.58 12.55
CA HIS A 153 -9.54 7.79 13.51
C HIS A 153 -9.06 8.40 14.83
N LYS A 154 -7.97 7.87 15.42
CA LYS A 154 -7.39 8.31 16.70
C LYS A 154 -7.06 9.79 16.70
N TYR A 155 -6.45 10.30 15.63
CA TYR A 155 -6.07 11.71 15.51
C TYR A 155 -7.08 12.56 14.74
N GLY A 156 -8.22 11.98 14.37
CA GLY A 156 -9.30 12.68 13.66
C GLY A 156 -8.99 13.04 12.20
N ALA A 157 -7.88 12.60 11.61
CA ALA A 157 -7.57 12.85 10.21
C ALA A 157 -8.62 12.19 9.28
N LYS A 158 -9.15 12.94 8.31
CA LYS A 158 -10.12 12.40 7.34
C LYS A 158 -9.48 11.72 6.14
N TYR A 159 -8.20 11.92 5.88
CA TYR A 159 -7.55 11.41 4.68
C TYR A 159 -6.42 10.46 5.04
N ILE A 160 -6.39 9.32 4.37
CA ILE A 160 -5.25 8.40 4.32
C ILE A 160 -4.69 8.49 2.90
N ILE A 161 -3.42 8.84 2.77
CA ILE A 161 -2.76 8.92 1.46
C ILE A 161 -1.91 7.65 1.25
N SER A 162 -2.16 6.97 0.14
CA SER A 162 -1.50 5.72 -0.24
C SER A 162 -0.53 5.94 -1.42
N GLY A 163 0.53 5.15 -1.43
CA GLY A 163 1.46 5.02 -2.57
C GLY A 163 0.97 4.14 -3.72
N GLY A 164 -0.18 3.45 -3.55
CA GLY A 164 -0.76 2.66 -4.65
C GLY A 164 -1.10 3.54 -5.85
N ASN A 165 -0.91 3.01 -7.06
CA ASN A 165 -1.12 3.79 -8.29
C ASN A 165 -1.34 2.90 -9.51
N PHE A 166 -2.01 3.46 -10.52
CA PHE A 166 -2.27 2.71 -11.75
C PHE A 166 -1.00 2.45 -12.56
N ALA A 167 -0.02 3.36 -12.55
CA ALA A 167 1.17 3.25 -13.39
C ALA A 167 2.06 2.04 -13.07
N THR A 168 2.14 1.62 -11.81
CA THR A 168 2.99 0.49 -11.37
C THR A 168 2.23 -0.76 -10.94
N GLU A 169 0.92 -0.66 -10.68
CA GLU A 169 0.07 -1.76 -10.16
C GLU A 169 -1.10 -2.09 -11.10
N GLY A 170 -1.31 -1.31 -12.15
CA GLY A 170 -2.48 -1.36 -13.01
C GLY A 170 -2.60 -2.60 -13.91
N ILE A 171 -1.57 -3.43 -14.00
CA ILE A 171 -1.49 -4.53 -14.97
C ILE A 171 -1.67 -5.91 -14.30
N LEU A 172 -1.75 -5.98 -12.96
CA LEU A 172 -1.92 -7.25 -12.24
C LEU A 172 -3.33 -7.85 -12.50
N PRO A 173 -3.42 -9.11 -12.99
CA PRO A 173 -4.68 -9.78 -13.22
C PRO A 173 -5.50 -9.97 -11.94
N LYS A 174 -6.79 -9.61 -11.96
CA LYS A 174 -7.67 -9.70 -10.78
C LYS A 174 -7.91 -11.12 -10.26
N HIS A 175 -7.66 -12.14 -11.08
CA HIS A 175 -7.88 -13.54 -10.69
C HIS A 175 -6.65 -14.16 -10.01
N TRP A 176 -5.51 -13.47 -10.02
CA TRP A 176 -4.27 -13.86 -9.35
C TRP A 176 -4.32 -13.64 -7.84
N HIS A 177 -5.30 -12.89 -7.35
CA HIS A 177 -5.46 -12.58 -5.94
C HIS A 177 -6.93 -12.67 -5.49
N TYR A 178 -7.17 -13.44 -4.43
CA TYR A 178 -8.40 -13.37 -3.64
C TYR A 178 -8.49 -12.07 -2.83
N ASN A 179 -9.71 -11.68 -2.46
CA ASN A 179 -9.95 -10.41 -1.79
C ASN A 179 -9.47 -10.43 -0.33
N ALA A 180 -8.39 -9.68 -0.04
CA ALA A 180 -7.82 -9.55 1.30
C ALA A 180 -8.81 -9.09 2.40
N LYS A 181 -9.92 -8.44 2.03
CA LYS A 181 -10.93 -7.94 2.99
C LYS A 181 -11.94 -9.00 3.43
N ASP A 182 -11.92 -10.19 2.83
CA ASP A 182 -12.74 -11.30 3.29
C ASP A 182 -12.18 -11.92 4.56
N LEU A 183 -12.63 -11.39 5.70
CA LEU A 183 -12.25 -11.91 7.00
C LEU A 183 -12.80 -13.33 7.26
N THR A 184 -13.74 -13.84 6.48
CA THR A 184 -14.20 -15.23 6.57
C THR A 184 -13.12 -16.15 6.03
N TYR A 185 -12.59 -15.88 4.84
CA TYR A 185 -11.45 -16.58 4.25
C TYR A 185 -10.22 -16.54 5.17
N PHE A 186 -9.84 -15.34 5.62
CA PHE A 186 -8.71 -15.15 6.53
C PHE A 186 -8.86 -15.96 7.83
N LYS A 187 -10.03 -15.88 8.48
CA LYS A 187 -10.30 -16.65 9.72
C LYS A 187 -10.37 -18.15 9.47
N HIS A 188 -10.86 -18.57 8.31
CA HIS A 188 -10.91 -19.98 7.94
C HIS A 188 -9.50 -20.55 7.80
N ILE A 189 -8.62 -19.89 7.05
CA ILE A 189 -7.21 -20.32 6.92
C ILE A 189 -6.54 -20.41 8.28
N HIS A 190 -6.65 -19.36 9.11
CA HIS A 190 -6.04 -19.36 10.44
C HIS A 190 -6.60 -20.48 11.32
N LYS A 191 -7.93 -20.73 11.29
CA LYS A 191 -8.56 -21.81 12.06
C LYS A 191 -8.07 -23.19 11.61
N THR A 192 -7.87 -23.39 10.31
CA THR A 192 -7.51 -24.69 9.73
C THR A 192 -6.02 -24.99 9.88
N PHE A 193 -5.14 -24.01 9.66
CA PHE A 193 -3.69 -24.23 9.56
C PHE A 193 -2.85 -23.52 10.63
N GLY A 194 -3.43 -22.54 11.33
CA GLY A 194 -2.78 -21.74 12.36
C GLY A 194 -2.84 -22.38 13.74
N LYS A 195 -2.11 -21.77 14.69
CA LYS A 195 -2.12 -22.15 16.10
C LYS A 195 -2.43 -20.93 16.96
N GLY A 196 -3.00 -21.18 18.13
CA GLY A 196 -3.33 -20.12 19.08
C GLY A 196 -4.57 -19.31 18.69
N LYS A 197 -4.79 -18.20 19.41
CA LYS A 197 -5.92 -17.28 19.18
C LYS A 197 -5.36 -15.96 18.65
N MET A 198 -6.03 -15.39 17.66
CA MET A 198 -5.77 -14.02 17.20
C MET A 198 -6.42 -13.05 18.20
N LYS A 199 -5.63 -12.48 19.12
CA LYS A 199 -6.11 -11.59 20.18
C LYS A 199 -5.89 -10.13 19.84
N THR A 200 -4.71 -9.81 19.31
CA THR A 200 -4.24 -8.43 19.14
C THR A 200 -4.08 -8.03 17.67
N PHE A 201 -4.06 -9.01 16.76
CA PHE A 201 -3.85 -8.77 15.34
C PHE A 201 -4.92 -7.82 14.76
N PRO A 202 -4.50 -6.72 14.11
CA PRO A 202 -5.40 -5.67 13.67
C PRO A 202 -6.10 -6.08 12.37
N THR A 203 -7.27 -6.71 12.49
CA THR A 203 -8.06 -7.12 11.32
C THR A 203 -8.84 -5.95 10.67
N PHE A 204 -8.91 -5.99 9.35
CA PHE A 204 -9.66 -5.05 8.52
C PHE A 204 -10.44 -5.79 7.43
N GLY A 205 -11.76 -5.67 7.46
CA GLY A 205 -12.64 -6.26 6.45
C GLY A 205 -13.75 -5.30 6.05
N PHE A 206 -14.70 -5.77 5.24
CA PHE A 206 -15.77 -4.94 4.69
C PHE A 206 -16.57 -4.17 5.74
N ARG A 207 -16.83 -4.76 6.92
CA ARG A 207 -17.54 -4.07 8.02
C ARG A 207 -16.74 -2.90 8.58
N SER A 208 -15.44 -3.10 8.81
CA SER A 208 -14.53 -2.06 9.28
C SER A 208 -14.39 -0.95 8.23
N GLU A 209 -14.21 -1.32 6.96
CA GLU A 209 -14.16 -0.38 5.85
C GLU A 209 -15.43 0.47 5.77
N MET A 210 -16.61 -0.17 5.80
CA MET A 210 -17.89 0.53 5.76
C MET A 210 -18.04 1.48 6.94
N TYR A 211 -17.66 1.05 8.15
CA TYR A 211 -17.69 1.90 9.34
C TYR A 211 -16.76 3.12 9.19
N TYR A 212 -15.50 2.93 8.80
CA TYR A 212 -14.57 4.05 8.64
C TYR A 212 -14.97 5.00 7.51
N LYS A 213 -15.47 4.46 6.39
CA LYS A 213 -15.92 5.24 5.24
C LYS A 213 -17.20 6.02 5.53
N MET A 214 -18.25 5.36 6.03
CA MET A 214 -19.58 5.97 6.18
C MET A 214 -19.73 6.74 7.49
N VAL A 215 -19.26 6.17 8.60
CA VAL A 215 -19.44 6.75 9.93
C VAL A 215 -18.30 7.71 10.26
N LYS A 216 -17.05 7.27 10.07
CA LYS A 216 -15.89 8.12 10.38
C LYS A 216 -15.53 9.08 9.24
N LYS A 217 -16.11 8.91 8.05
CA LYS A 217 -15.87 9.76 6.87
C LYS A 217 -14.38 9.83 6.52
N ILE A 218 -13.66 8.72 6.70
CA ILE A 218 -12.25 8.59 6.30
C ILE A 218 -12.21 8.22 4.82
N LYS A 219 -11.42 8.96 4.05
CA LYS A 219 -11.20 8.77 2.61
C LYS A 219 -9.77 8.31 2.36
N MET A 220 -9.61 7.31 1.50
CA MET A 220 -8.31 6.90 0.99
C MET A 220 -8.03 7.59 -0.34
N VAL A 221 -6.83 8.13 -0.50
CA VAL A 221 -6.41 8.92 -1.66
C VAL A 221 -5.14 8.32 -2.24
N TYR A 222 -5.15 8.06 -3.54
CA TYR A 222 -4.00 7.53 -4.29
C TYR A 222 -3.29 8.69 -4.99
N LEU A 223 -2.44 9.40 -4.24
CA LEU A 223 -1.90 10.71 -4.65
C LEU A 223 -1.02 10.64 -5.89
N LEU A 224 -0.35 9.50 -6.11
CA LEU A 224 0.54 9.29 -7.26
C LEU A 224 -0.18 9.33 -8.61
N ASN A 225 -1.51 9.10 -8.64
CA ASN A 225 -2.30 9.25 -9.85
C ASN A 225 -2.52 10.73 -10.26
N TYR A 226 -2.21 11.67 -9.36
CA TYR A 226 -2.40 13.11 -9.56
C TYR A 226 -1.11 13.88 -9.87
N VAL A 227 0.01 13.17 -10.04
CA VAL A 227 1.32 13.76 -10.32
C VAL A 227 2.00 13.01 -11.46
N PRO A 228 2.96 13.61 -12.19
CA PRO A 228 3.72 12.92 -13.23
C PRO A 228 4.71 11.94 -12.58
N TYR A 229 4.20 10.82 -12.07
CA TYR A 229 5.00 9.86 -11.32
C TYR A 229 5.89 9.02 -12.24
N ASN A 230 7.21 9.25 -12.16
CA ASN A 230 8.22 8.38 -12.73
C ASN A 230 9.09 7.78 -11.61
N LYS A 231 9.18 6.45 -11.56
CA LYS A 231 9.88 5.74 -10.49
C LYS A 231 11.38 6.08 -10.40
N MET A 232 12.06 6.22 -11.54
CA MET A 232 13.50 6.53 -11.56
C MET A 232 13.77 7.96 -11.09
N GLU A 233 12.96 8.91 -11.56
CA GLU A 233 13.06 10.30 -11.11
C GLU A 233 12.73 10.43 -9.62
N ALA A 234 11.72 9.68 -9.14
CA ALA A 234 11.39 9.63 -7.72
C ALA A 234 12.54 9.08 -6.88
N ILE A 235 13.21 8.00 -7.31
CA ILE A 235 14.41 7.48 -6.64
C ILE A 235 15.50 8.56 -6.56
N SER A 236 15.88 9.15 -7.69
CA SER A 236 16.95 10.16 -7.71
C SER A 236 16.63 11.37 -6.83
N LEU A 237 15.37 11.81 -6.82
CA LEU A 237 14.91 12.88 -5.93
C LEU A 237 14.99 12.47 -4.46
N LEU A 238 14.52 11.27 -4.10
CA LEU A 238 14.51 10.80 -2.72
C LEU A 238 15.93 10.57 -2.18
N GLU A 239 16.83 10.04 -2.99
CA GLU A 239 18.25 9.88 -2.65
C GLU A 239 18.88 11.24 -2.34
N LYS A 240 18.62 12.23 -3.19
CA LYS A 240 19.16 13.59 -3.06
C LYS A 240 18.56 14.37 -1.88
N GLU A 241 17.24 14.37 -1.76
CA GLU A 241 16.52 15.26 -0.84
C GLU A 241 16.33 14.63 0.54
N LEU A 242 16.21 13.30 0.62
CA LEU A 242 15.86 12.58 1.84
C LEU A 242 16.94 11.57 2.29
N ASN A 243 18.12 11.55 1.68
CA ASN A 243 19.13 10.52 1.95
C ASN A 243 18.55 9.10 1.89
N TRP A 244 17.59 8.89 0.98
CA TRP A 244 16.94 7.60 0.81
C TRP A 244 17.95 6.60 0.24
N LYS A 245 17.91 5.36 0.71
CA LYS A 245 18.80 4.28 0.28
C LYS A 245 18.04 3.27 -0.54
N ASN A 246 18.58 2.97 -1.71
CA ASN A 246 18.07 1.92 -2.57
C ASN A 246 18.32 0.54 -1.96
N TYR A 247 17.24 -0.24 -1.87
CA TYR A 247 17.22 -1.62 -1.36
C TYR A 247 17.16 -2.67 -2.48
N GLY A 248 17.36 -2.24 -3.74
CA GLY A 248 17.47 -3.09 -4.92
C GLY A 248 16.13 -3.37 -5.60
N GLY A 249 15.39 -4.39 -5.13
CA GLY A 249 14.24 -4.98 -5.82
C GLY A 249 12.88 -4.35 -5.50
N LYS A 250 11.84 -4.63 -6.31
CA LYS A 250 10.45 -4.22 -6.02
C LYS A 250 9.97 -4.93 -4.75
N HIS A 251 9.47 -4.19 -3.76
CA HIS A 251 9.01 -4.69 -2.46
C HIS A 251 10.07 -5.26 -1.51
N TYR A 252 11.35 -5.03 -1.78
CA TYR A 252 12.45 -5.52 -0.94
C TYR A 252 12.64 -4.68 0.34
N GLU A 253 11.82 -3.65 0.54
CA GLU A 253 11.66 -3.01 1.84
C GLU A 253 11.15 -3.98 2.92
N SER A 254 10.47 -5.06 2.52
CA SER A 254 10.04 -6.17 3.38
C SER A 254 10.69 -7.47 2.91
N LYS A 255 11.50 -8.11 3.77
CA LYS A 255 12.16 -9.37 3.45
C LYS A 255 11.16 -10.47 3.10
N TYR A 256 10.01 -10.51 3.80
CA TYR A 256 8.95 -11.48 3.54
C TYR A 256 8.25 -11.21 2.22
N THR A 257 7.82 -9.96 1.97
CA THR A 257 7.14 -9.60 0.71
C THR A 257 8.05 -9.86 -0.49
N GLY A 258 9.33 -9.50 -0.37
CA GLY A 258 10.36 -9.81 -1.36
C GLY A 258 10.46 -11.32 -1.63
N PHE A 259 10.50 -12.17 -0.60
CA PHE A 259 10.46 -13.62 -0.76
C PHE A 259 9.18 -14.13 -1.42
N ILE A 260 8.02 -13.61 -1.02
CA ILE A 260 6.73 -14.03 -1.59
C ILE A 260 6.70 -13.75 -3.09
N GLN A 261 7.04 -12.53 -3.49
CA GLN A 261 6.93 -12.10 -4.89
C GLN A 261 8.06 -12.64 -5.78
N SER A 262 9.30 -12.72 -5.29
CA SER A 262 10.45 -13.13 -6.10
C SER A 262 10.66 -14.65 -6.16
N TYR A 263 10.14 -15.40 -5.19
CA TYR A 263 10.40 -16.84 -5.08
C TYR A 263 9.13 -17.67 -4.92
N TYR A 264 8.32 -17.42 -3.88
CA TYR A 264 7.17 -18.27 -3.54
C TYR A 264 6.16 -18.35 -4.70
N LEU A 265 5.72 -17.20 -5.20
CA LEU A 265 4.78 -17.12 -6.32
C LEU A 265 5.36 -17.74 -7.59
N PHE A 266 6.60 -17.38 -7.92
CA PHE A 266 7.31 -17.91 -9.09
C PHE A 266 7.42 -19.44 -9.07
N LYS A 267 7.95 -20.01 -7.97
CA LYS A 267 8.27 -21.45 -7.88
C LYS A 267 7.06 -22.32 -7.68
N LYS A 268 6.04 -21.83 -6.98
CA LYS A 268 4.90 -22.64 -6.58
C LYS A 268 3.70 -22.48 -7.50
N PHE A 269 3.54 -21.30 -8.10
CA PHE A 269 2.37 -20.96 -8.90
C PHE A 269 2.71 -20.56 -10.35
N ASN A 270 3.95 -20.73 -10.79
CA ASN A 270 4.37 -20.54 -12.19
C ASN A 270 4.00 -19.17 -12.78
N ASN A 271 4.40 -18.07 -12.11
CA ASN A 271 4.12 -16.68 -12.49
C ASN A 271 2.66 -16.22 -12.34
N ILE A 272 2.10 -16.42 -11.14
CA ILE A 272 1.15 -15.45 -10.55
C ILE A 272 1.95 -14.26 -10.01
#